data_AF-W5T263-F1
#
_entry.id   AF-W5T263-F1
#
_cell.length_a   1.000
_cell.length_b   1.000
_cell.length_c   1.000
_cell.angle_alpha   90.00
_cell.angle_beta   90.00
_cell.angle_gamma   90.00
#
_symmetry.space_group_name_H-M   'P 1'
#
loop_
_entity.id
_entity.type
_entity.pdbx_description
1 polymer ?
#
loop_
_entity_poly.entity_id
_entity_poly.type
_entity_poly.pdbx_seq_one_letter_code
_entity_poly.pdbx_strand_id
1 'polypeptide(L)'
;MFASELFDFCYLRDSFNFYSKGGLGMLKNTIVLNDREEGLMDISEEEEYENYKHALKKSMVNDIENKIQIMEILYNIKDKKLYRIDGYESFNSFIKGFLIAKTQAYLYLKVYEEVLKGCLSIKEIKDKGMIEVYRNIKAKEMNNKKSKQNTIKPLRFQLKSQASYDFYKKNAKFTGFLLDKLFATDRKYLDKLLKEYFGLSIKKNQRI
;
A
#
# COMPACT_ATOMS: atom_id res chain seq x y z
N MET A 1 -8.58 -7.51 14.47
CA MET A 1 -7.91 -6.27 14.90
C MET A 1 -6.65 -6.12 14.06
N PHE A 2 -6.73 -5.45 12.91
CA PHE A 2 -5.57 -5.20 12.05
C PHE A 2 -5.37 -3.69 11.98
N ALA A 3 -4.24 -3.25 12.56
CA ALA A 3 -3.86 -1.85 12.63
C ALA A 3 -3.71 -1.29 11.21
N SER A 4 -4.46 -0.23 10.96
CA SER A 4 -4.34 0.64 9.81
C SER A 4 -3.16 1.59 10.05
N GLU A 5 -2.02 1.33 9.40
CA GLU A 5 -0.94 2.30 9.34
C GLU A 5 -0.54 2.58 7.89
N LEU A 6 -0.59 3.89 7.63
CA LEU A 6 -0.10 4.68 6.50
C LEU A 6 1.00 4.00 5.66
N PHE A 7 0.65 3.59 4.45
CA PHE A 7 1.62 3.26 3.40
C PHE A 7 1.50 4.29 2.27
N ASP A 8 2.16 5.42 2.51
CA ASP A 8 2.26 6.54 1.58
C ASP A 8 3.29 6.29 0.46
N PHE A 9 3.14 7.09 -0.57
CA PHE A 9 3.60 7.05 -1.96
C PHE A 9 5.09 6.82 -2.29
N CYS A 10 5.97 6.49 -1.33
CA CYS A 10 7.42 6.44 -1.59
C CYS A 10 7.90 5.23 -2.42
N TYR A 11 7.16 4.12 -2.41
CA TYR A 11 7.70 2.82 -2.85
C TYR A 11 7.87 2.61 -4.37
N LEU A 12 7.22 3.42 -5.22
CA LEU A 12 7.35 3.29 -6.68
C LEU A 12 8.58 4.00 -7.24
N ARG A 13 9.19 4.92 -6.51
CA ARG A 13 10.43 5.60 -6.95
C ARG A 13 11.69 4.80 -6.60
N ASP A 14 11.65 4.05 -5.49
CA ASP A 14 12.84 3.34 -4.99
C ASP A 14 13.14 2.03 -5.74
N SER A 15 12.15 1.45 -6.43
CA SER A 15 12.36 0.24 -7.25
C SER A 15 13.22 0.51 -8.50
N PHE A 16 13.32 1.77 -8.95
CA PHE A 16 14.18 2.17 -10.07
C PHE A 16 15.60 2.54 -9.62
N ASN A 17 15.80 2.92 -8.35
CA ASN A 17 17.09 3.38 -7.83
C ASN A 17 17.95 2.28 -7.19
N PHE A 18 17.43 1.07 -7.00
CA PHE A 18 18.20 -0.02 -6.39
C PHE A 18 19.12 -0.77 -7.37
N TYR A 19 18.96 -0.58 -8.68
CA TYR A 19 19.78 -1.23 -9.72
C TYR A 19 21.10 -0.51 -10.07
N SER A 20 21.47 0.57 -9.36
CA SER A 20 22.63 1.40 -9.74
C SER A 20 23.72 1.53 -8.65
N LYS A 21 23.62 0.80 -7.54
CA LYS A 21 24.65 0.85 -6.48
C LYS A 21 25.13 -0.53 -6.05
N GLY A 22 26.02 -1.10 -6.87
CA GLY A 22 26.87 -2.22 -6.52
C GLY A 22 28.17 -2.12 -7.31
N GLY A 23 29.14 -1.40 -6.78
CA GLY A 23 30.49 -1.37 -7.33
C GLY A 23 31.17 -2.72 -7.09
N LEU A 24 31.54 -3.40 -8.17
CA LEU A 24 32.45 -4.55 -8.15
C LEU A 24 33.73 -4.16 -8.89
N GLY A 25 34.86 -4.24 -8.19
CA GLY A 25 36.19 -4.09 -8.79
C GLY A 25 36.44 -5.21 -9.79
N MET A 26 36.75 -4.83 -11.04
CA MET A 26 37.10 -5.75 -12.12
C MET A 26 38.55 -6.22 -11.98
N LEU A 27 38.74 -7.50 -11.66
CA LEU A 27 39.98 -8.23 -11.95
C LEU A 27 39.97 -8.59 -13.44
N LYS A 28 40.94 -8.07 -14.20
CA LYS A 28 41.15 -8.37 -15.62
C LYS A 28 41.63 -9.82 -15.76
N ASN A 29 40.71 -10.75 -16.03
CA ASN A 29 41.07 -12.04 -16.61
C ASN A 29 41.14 -11.87 -18.13
N THR A 30 42.36 -11.86 -18.66
CA THR A 30 42.63 -11.88 -20.10
C THR A 30 42.16 -13.21 -20.67
N ILE A 31 41.02 -13.22 -21.35
CA ILE A 31 40.57 -14.38 -22.13
C ILE A 31 41.30 -14.29 -23.47
N VAL A 32 42.26 -15.20 -23.68
CA VAL A 32 42.88 -15.41 -24.99
C VAL A 32 41.86 -16.18 -25.84
N LEU A 33 41.28 -15.51 -26.84
CA LEU A 33 40.42 -16.14 -27.83
C LEU A 33 41.30 -16.64 -28.98
N ASN A 34 41.07 -17.90 -29.34
CA ASN A 34 41.76 -18.66 -30.36
C ASN A 34 41.41 -18.09 -31.74
N ASP A 35 42.42 -17.70 -32.52
CA ASP A 35 42.28 -17.17 -33.88
C ASP A 35 41.76 -18.27 -34.81
N ARG A 36 40.46 -18.25 -35.10
CA ARG A 36 39.88 -18.93 -36.25
C ARG A 36 39.02 -17.92 -36.99
N GLU A 37 39.57 -17.42 -38.10
CA GLU A 37 38.83 -16.71 -39.14
C GLU A 37 37.75 -17.64 -39.72
N GLU A 38 36.56 -17.61 -39.13
CA GLU A 38 35.34 -18.11 -39.75
C GLU A 38 34.43 -16.89 -39.95
N GLY A 39 34.09 -16.61 -41.20
CA GLY A 39 33.53 -15.35 -41.68
C GLY A 39 32.41 -14.77 -40.80
N LEU A 40 32.76 -13.71 -40.06
CA LEU A 40 31.80 -12.80 -39.46
C LEU A 40 31.15 -11.99 -40.59
N MET A 41 29.93 -12.36 -40.99
CA MET A 41 29.05 -11.35 -41.58
C MET A 41 28.86 -10.28 -40.52
N ASP A 42 29.27 -9.05 -40.84
CA ASP A 42 29.00 -7.88 -40.02
C ASP A 42 27.48 -7.76 -39.90
N ILE A 43 26.96 -8.03 -38.70
CA ILE A 43 25.53 -7.93 -38.40
C ILE A 43 25.15 -6.47 -38.64
N SER A 44 24.16 -6.20 -39.50
CA SER A 44 23.78 -4.81 -39.75
C SER A 44 23.23 -4.18 -38.47
N GLU A 45 23.37 -2.85 -38.33
CA GLU A 45 22.82 -2.13 -37.18
C GLU A 45 21.31 -2.38 -37.02
N GLU A 46 20.58 -2.60 -38.12
CA GLU A 46 19.16 -2.97 -38.07
C GLU A 46 18.93 -4.37 -37.49
N GLU A 47 19.76 -5.35 -37.84
CA GLU A 47 19.65 -6.71 -37.30
C GLU A 47 20.03 -6.74 -35.81
N GLU A 48 21.04 -5.97 -35.39
CA GLU A 48 21.40 -5.82 -33.98
C GLU A 48 20.25 -5.19 -33.16
N TYR A 49 19.62 -4.13 -33.71
CA TYR A 49 18.47 -3.48 -33.09
C TYR A 49 17.27 -4.43 -32.90
N GLU A 50 16.89 -5.19 -33.93
CA GLU A 50 15.77 -6.13 -33.83
C GLU A 50 16.09 -7.28 -32.85
N ASN A 51 17.36 -7.72 -32.79
CA ASN A 51 17.81 -8.70 -31.80
C ASN A 51 17.66 -8.18 -30.37
N TYR A 52 18.09 -6.95 -30.08
CA TYR A 52 17.88 -6.35 -28.75
C TYR A 52 16.42 -6.20 -28.38
N LYS A 53 15.59 -5.75 -29.33
CA LYS A 53 14.14 -5.59 -29.13
C LYS A 53 13.47 -6.94 -28.83
N HIS A 54 13.86 -8.00 -29.52
CA HIS A 54 13.36 -9.35 -29.26
C HIS A 54 13.84 -9.87 -27.90
N ALA A 55 15.12 -9.69 -27.57
CA ALA A 55 15.69 -10.06 -26.28
C ALA A 55 14.98 -9.33 -25.12
N LEU A 56 14.68 -8.05 -25.29
CA LEU A 56 13.95 -7.24 -24.31
C LEU A 56 12.53 -7.78 -24.09
N LYS A 57 11.78 -8.06 -25.17
CA LYS A 57 10.42 -8.64 -25.08
C LYS A 57 10.45 -9.97 -24.33
N LYS A 58 11.39 -10.86 -24.67
CA LYS A 58 11.55 -12.15 -24.00
C LYS A 58 11.89 -12.00 -22.52
N SER A 59 12.78 -11.08 -22.19
CA SER A 59 13.15 -10.77 -20.79
C SER A 59 11.94 -10.30 -19.97
N MET A 60 11.08 -9.45 -20.54
CA MET A 60 9.87 -8.97 -19.86
C MET A 60 8.85 -10.08 -19.60
N VAL A 61 8.63 -10.98 -20.57
CA VAL A 61 7.74 -12.14 -20.39
C VAL A 61 8.28 -13.05 -19.29
N ASN A 62 9.57 -13.36 -19.34
CA ASN A 62 10.23 -14.19 -18.33
C ASN A 62 10.15 -13.57 -16.93
N ASP A 63 10.32 -12.24 -16.80
CA ASP A 63 10.19 -11.55 -15.52
C ASP A 63 8.78 -11.69 -14.92
N ILE A 64 7.73 -11.57 -15.73
CA ILE A 64 6.34 -11.76 -15.27
C ILE A 64 6.12 -13.21 -14.84
N GLU A 65 6.58 -14.17 -15.62
CA GLU A 65 6.45 -15.60 -15.30
C GLU A 65 7.19 -15.96 -14.01
N ASN A 66 8.42 -15.48 -13.84
CA ASN A 66 9.20 -15.65 -12.63
C ASN A 66 8.46 -15.07 -11.41
N LYS A 67 7.85 -13.88 -11.55
CA LYS A 67 7.07 -13.28 -10.45
C LYS A 67 5.84 -14.11 -10.10
N ILE A 68 5.15 -14.69 -11.08
CA ILE A 68 4.00 -15.59 -10.84
C ILE A 68 4.45 -16.84 -10.07
N GLN A 69 5.58 -17.45 -10.46
CA GLN A 69 6.13 -18.60 -9.75
C GLN A 69 6.53 -18.26 -8.31
N ILE A 70 7.18 -17.10 -8.10
CA ILE A 70 7.53 -16.62 -6.76
C ILE A 70 6.29 -16.44 -5.90
N MET A 71 5.21 -15.88 -6.43
CA MET A 71 3.94 -15.71 -5.71
C MET A 71 3.39 -17.05 -5.20
N GLU A 72 3.36 -18.07 -6.06
CA GLU A 72 2.89 -19.41 -5.72
C GLU A 72 3.77 -20.07 -4.65
N ILE A 73 5.10 -20.02 -4.82
CA ILE A 73 6.05 -20.59 -3.86
C ILE A 73 5.91 -19.92 -2.49
N LEU A 74 5.90 -18.58 -2.45
CA LEU A 74 5.75 -17.83 -1.20
C LEU A 74 4.43 -18.14 -0.50
N TYR A 75 3.34 -18.27 -1.27
CA TYR A 75 2.03 -18.64 -0.73
C TYR A 75 2.07 -20.03 -0.09
N ASN A 76 2.56 -21.02 -0.81
CA ASN A 76 2.66 -22.40 -0.33
C ASN A 76 3.54 -22.53 0.92
N ILE A 77 4.69 -21.84 0.96
CA ILE A 77 5.57 -21.81 2.13
C ILE A 77 4.86 -21.17 3.34
N LYS A 78 4.16 -20.05 3.13
CA LYS A 78 3.45 -19.35 4.19
C LYS A 78 2.29 -20.17 4.74
N ASP A 79 1.44 -20.69 3.86
CA ASP A 79 0.19 -21.38 4.19
C ASP A 79 0.46 -22.67 4.97
N LYS A 80 1.38 -23.50 4.45
CA LYS A 80 1.82 -24.73 5.10
C LYS A 80 2.83 -24.51 6.24
N LYS A 81 3.22 -23.26 6.48
CA LYS A 81 4.22 -22.84 7.49
C LYS A 81 5.56 -23.58 7.34
N LEU A 82 5.98 -23.85 6.10
CA LEU A 82 7.21 -24.62 5.81
C LEU A 82 8.49 -23.91 6.25
N TYR A 83 8.46 -22.59 6.40
CA TYR A 83 9.58 -21.81 6.95
C TYR A 83 10.01 -22.26 8.35
N ARG A 84 9.17 -23.01 9.07
CA ARG A 84 9.53 -23.59 10.37
C ARG A 84 10.54 -24.74 10.28
N ILE A 85 10.69 -25.36 9.11
CA ILE A 85 11.66 -26.44 8.88
C ILE A 85 13.08 -25.91 9.12
N ASP A 86 13.36 -24.69 8.65
CA ASP A 86 14.64 -24.00 8.87
C ASP A 86 14.69 -23.26 10.23
N GLY A 87 13.73 -23.50 11.13
CA GLY A 87 13.70 -22.88 12.45
C GLY A 87 13.23 -21.43 12.50
N TYR A 88 12.71 -20.85 11.41
CA TYR A 88 12.17 -19.49 11.46
C TYR A 88 10.89 -19.41 12.28
N GLU A 89 10.87 -18.51 13.28
CA GLU A 89 9.68 -18.27 14.12
C GLU A 89 8.51 -17.67 13.34
N SER A 90 8.80 -16.90 12.29
CA SER A 90 7.79 -16.20 11.49
C SER A 90 8.15 -16.17 10.00
N PHE A 91 7.12 -16.13 9.16
CA PHE A 91 7.29 -15.94 7.72
C PHE A 91 8.06 -14.65 7.38
N ASN A 92 7.88 -13.60 8.19
CA ASN A 92 8.61 -12.34 8.03
C ASN A 92 10.11 -12.51 8.28
N SER A 93 10.52 -13.39 9.21
CA SER A 93 11.93 -13.70 9.45
C SER A 93 12.53 -14.50 8.29
N PHE A 94 11.76 -15.43 7.73
CA PHE A 94 12.14 -16.22 6.55
C PHE A 94 12.41 -15.35 5.32
N ILE A 95 11.48 -14.45 4.97
CA ILE A 95 11.64 -13.61 3.75
C ILE A 95 12.82 -12.64 3.82
N LYS A 96 13.33 -12.30 5.01
CA LYS A 96 14.52 -11.45 5.16
C LYS A 96 15.79 -12.10 4.60
N GLY A 97 15.81 -13.42 4.44
CA GLY A 97 16.92 -14.15 3.81
C GLY A 97 16.99 -14.00 2.28
N PHE A 98 16.00 -13.36 1.66
CA PHE A 98 15.89 -13.24 0.19
C PHE A 98 15.96 -11.79 -0.26
N LEU A 99 16.27 -11.58 -1.55
CA LEU A 99 16.25 -10.26 -2.22
C LEU A 99 14.82 -9.80 -2.54
N ILE A 100 13.88 -9.98 -1.60
CA ILE A 100 12.48 -9.58 -1.72
C ILE A 100 12.14 -8.68 -0.55
N ALA A 101 11.81 -7.42 -0.86
CA ALA A 101 11.34 -6.49 0.16
C ALA A 101 10.07 -7.03 0.84
N LYS A 102 9.95 -6.84 2.16
CA LYS A 102 8.80 -7.29 2.96
C LYS A 102 7.46 -6.92 2.30
N THR A 103 7.29 -5.65 1.95
CA THR A 103 6.08 -5.12 1.31
C THR A 103 5.75 -5.88 0.02
N GLN A 104 6.77 -6.18 -0.79
CA GLN A 104 6.61 -6.91 -2.04
C GLN A 104 6.19 -8.36 -1.80
N ALA A 105 6.78 -9.05 -0.83
CA ALA A 105 6.40 -10.41 -0.47
C ALA A 105 4.92 -10.50 -0.02
N TYR A 106 4.47 -9.57 0.82
CA TYR A 106 3.05 -9.53 1.23
C TYR A 106 2.11 -9.14 0.09
N LEU A 107 2.57 -8.31 -0.85
CA LEU A 107 1.80 -7.97 -2.04
C LEU A 107 1.67 -9.17 -3.00
N TYR A 108 2.73 -9.96 -3.16
CA TYR A 108 2.71 -11.22 -3.91
C TYR A 108 1.69 -12.20 -3.34
N LEU A 109 1.66 -12.36 -2.01
CA LEU A 109 0.67 -13.20 -1.34
C LEU A 109 -0.75 -12.74 -1.62
N LYS A 110 -1.02 -11.43 -1.52
CA LYS A 110 -2.35 -10.86 -1.79
C LYS A 110 -2.81 -11.09 -3.23
N VAL A 111 -1.93 -10.89 -4.20
CA VAL A 111 -2.27 -11.14 -5.62
C VAL A 111 -2.63 -12.60 -5.83
N TYR A 112 -1.81 -13.51 -5.30
CA TYR A 112 -2.06 -14.94 -5.45
C TYR A 112 -3.35 -15.38 -4.77
N GLU A 113 -3.70 -14.82 -3.61
CA GLU A 113 -4.99 -15.05 -2.97
C GLU A 113 -6.18 -14.66 -3.87
N GLU A 114 -6.09 -13.55 -4.61
CA GLU A 114 -7.13 -13.17 -5.58
C GLU A 114 -7.19 -14.11 -6.78
N VAL A 115 -6.05 -14.69 -7.17
CA VAL A 115 -5.99 -15.73 -8.20
C VAL A 115 -6.69 -17.01 -7.73
N LEU A 116 -6.41 -17.46 -6.50
CA LEU A 116 -7.06 -18.63 -5.90
C LEU A 116 -8.57 -18.46 -5.74
N LYS A 117 -9.03 -17.23 -5.49
CA LYS A 117 -10.47 -16.89 -5.44
C LYS A 117 -11.13 -16.82 -6.82
N GLY A 118 -10.36 -16.93 -7.91
CA GLY A 118 -10.86 -16.76 -9.28
C GLY A 118 -11.22 -15.32 -9.64
N CYS A 119 -10.87 -14.34 -8.81
CA CYS A 119 -11.14 -12.92 -9.05
C CYS A 119 -10.11 -12.26 -10.00
N LEU A 120 -9.00 -12.96 -10.25
CA LEU A 120 -7.91 -12.56 -11.13
C LEU A 120 -7.36 -13.81 -11.81
N SER A 121 -7.18 -13.80 -13.13
CA SER A 121 -6.55 -14.91 -13.83
C SER A 121 -5.06 -14.68 -14.04
N ILE A 122 -4.29 -15.77 -14.15
CA ILE A 122 -2.86 -15.70 -14.52
C ILE A 122 -2.68 -15.03 -15.88
N LYS A 123 -3.61 -15.23 -16.83
CA LYS A 123 -3.59 -14.58 -18.15
C LYS A 123 -3.69 -13.06 -18.00
N GLU A 124 -4.62 -12.56 -17.20
CA GLU A 124 -4.75 -11.13 -16.95
C GLU A 124 -3.49 -10.51 -16.30
N ILE A 125 -2.78 -11.27 -15.46
CA ILE A 125 -1.50 -10.83 -14.91
C ILE A 125 -0.43 -10.72 -16.00
N LYS A 126 -0.39 -11.67 -16.94
CA LYS A 126 0.55 -11.64 -18.08
C LYS A 126 0.25 -10.47 -19.01
N ASP A 127 -1.02 -10.20 -19.28
CA ASP A 127 -1.44 -9.18 -20.24
C ASP A 127 -1.30 -7.76 -19.69
N LYS A 128 -1.73 -7.53 -18.44
CA LYS A 128 -1.73 -6.18 -17.81
C LYS A 128 -0.41 -5.88 -17.08
N GLY A 129 0.37 -6.91 -16.78
CA GLY A 129 1.57 -6.81 -15.96
C GLY A 129 1.27 -6.55 -14.48
N MET A 130 2.31 -6.73 -13.65
CA MET A 130 2.16 -6.68 -12.19
C MET A 130 1.77 -5.29 -11.66
N ILE A 131 2.29 -4.22 -12.25
CA ILE A 131 2.05 -2.84 -11.77
C ILE A 131 0.57 -2.50 -11.83
N GLU A 132 -0.09 -2.83 -12.94
CA GLU A 132 -1.50 -2.51 -13.14
C GLU A 132 -2.39 -3.36 -12.23
N VAL A 133 -2.08 -4.66 -12.10
CA VAL A 133 -2.75 -5.56 -11.16
C VAL A 133 -2.73 -5.00 -9.73
N TYR A 134 -1.57 -4.52 -9.27
CA TYR A 134 -1.46 -3.93 -7.93
C TYR A 134 -2.29 -2.66 -7.75
N ARG A 135 -2.31 -1.79 -8.77
CA ARG A 135 -3.13 -0.57 -8.75
C ARG A 135 -4.62 -0.92 -8.64
N ASN A 136 -5.06 -1.91 -9.39
CA ASN A 136 -6.45 -2.36 -9.40
C ASN A 136 -6.88 -2.94 -8.04
N ILE A 137 -6.03 -3.76 -7.42
CA ILE A 137 -6.29 -4.30 -6.07
C ILE A 137 -6.37 -3.17 -5.04
N LYS A 138 -5.42 -2.22 -5.07
CA LYS A 138 -5.42 -1.07 -4.15
C LYS A 138 -6.66 -0.19 -4.32
N ALA A 139 -7.09 0.05 -5.56
CA ALA A 139 -8.28 0.83 -5.86
C ALA A 139 -9.56 0.17 -5.31
N LYS A 140 -9.70 -1.16 -5.48
CA LYS A 140 -10.80 -1.94 -4.90
C LYS A 140 -10.84 -1.83 -3.37
N GLU A 141 -9.70 -1.93 -2.69
CA GLU A 141 -9.61 -1.77 -1.22
C GLU A 141 -10.07 -0.37 -0.77
N MET A 142 -9.70 0.69 -1.49
CA MET A 142 -10.09 2.06 -1.16
C MET A 142 -11.58 2.31 -1.35
N ASN A 143 -12.17 1.77 -2.40
CA ASN A 143 -13.60 1.90 -2.67
C ASN A 143 -14.44 1.14 -1.62
N ASN A 144 -13.98 -0.05 -1.21
CA ASN A 144 -14.63 -0.81 -0.14
C ASN A 144 -14.60 -0.08 1.22
N LYS A 145 -13.55 0.71 1.51
CA LYS A 145 -13.44 1.50 2.75
C LYS A 145 -14.38 2.72 2.77
N LYS A 146 -14.64 3.37 1.63
CA LYS A 146 -15.53 4.54 1.54
C LYS A 146 -16.98 4.21 1.92
N SER A 147 -17.44 2.98 1.69
CA SER A 147 -18.80 2.52 2.02
C SER A 147 -19.13 2.50 3.52
N LYS A 148 -18.12 2.59 4.40
CA LYS A 148 -18.31 2.57 5.88
C LYS A 148 -18.20 3.95 6.54
N GLN A 149 -18.07 5.02 5.76
CA GLN A 149 -17.93 6.37 6.30
C GLN A 149 -19.32 6.94 6.63
N ASN A 150 -19.61 7.15 7.91
CA ASN A 150 -20.86 7.78 8.37
C ASN A 150 -21.14 9.05 7.55
N THR A 151 -22.34 9.19 7.01
CA THR A 151 -22.77 10.33 6.18
C THR A 151 -22.70 11.66 6.93
N ILE A 152 -22.75 11.63 8.25
CA ILE A 152 -22.67 12.80 9.13
C ILE A 152 -21.27 12.85 9.78
N LYS A 153 -20.57 13.97 9.62
CA LYS A 153 -19.27 14.20 10.26
C LYS A 153 -19.44 14.27 11.79
N PRO A 154 -18.58 13.62 12.58
CA PRO A 154 -18.67 13.66 14.04
C PRO A 154 -18.38 15.09 14.55
N LEU A 155 -19.32 15.64 15.30
CA LEU A 155 -19.17 16.93 15.98
C LEU A 155 -18.22 16.78 17.18
N ARG A 156 -17.22 17.65 17.28
CA ARG A 156 -16.20 17.63 18.36
C ARG A 156 -16.35 18.88 19.23
N PHE A 157 -16.52 18.69 20.53
CA PHE A 157 -16.59 19.78 21.51
C PHE A 157 -15.36 19.78 22.42
N GLN A 158 -14.87 20.97 22.75
CA GLN A 158 -13.90 21.17 23.82
C GLN A 158 -14.66 21.71 25.04
N LEU A 159 -14.83 20.87 26.05
CA LEU A 159 -15.52 21.23 27.29
C LEU A 159 -14.52 21.80 28.30
N LYS A 160 -14.96 22.77 29.11
CA LYS A 160 -14.09 23.48 30.06
C LYS A 160 -13.77 22.69 31.33
N SER A 161 -14.59 21.71 31.67
CA SER A 161 -14.45 20.91 32.89
C SER A 161 -14.33 19.43 32.52
N GLN A 162 -13.44 18.72 33.22
CA GLN A 162 -13.25 17.29 33.04
C GLN A 162 -14.52 16.51 33.44
N ALA A 163 -15.19 16.92 34.51
CA ALA A 163 -16.40 16.25 34.99
C ALA A 163 -17.54 16.32 33.96
N SER A 164 -17.71 17.45 33.27
CA SER A 164 -18.73 17.56 32.22
C SER A 164 -18.34 16.75 30.99
N TYR A 165 -17.05 16.71 30.63
CA TYR A 165 -16.56 15.83 29.57
C TYR A 165 -16.84 14.36 29.86
N ASP A 166 -16.50 13.87 31.04
CA ASP A 166 -16.68 12.46 31.41
C ASP A 166 -18.16 12.07 31.42
N PHE A 167 -19.04 12.96 31.91
CA PHE A 167 -20.49 12.74 31.88
C PHE A 167 -21.02 12.59 30.46
N TYR A 168 -20.74 13.55 29.56
CA TYR A 168 -21.27 13.52 28.19
C TYR A 168 -20.62 12.44 27.33
N LYS A 169 -19.35 12.09 27.60
CA LYS A 169 -18.66 10.98 26.96
C LYS A 169 -19.30 9.64 27.33
N LYS A 170 -19.56 9.42 28.63
CA LYS A 170 -20.24 8.21 29.12
C LYS A 170 -21.66 8.09 28.56
N ASN A 171 -22.32 9.21 28.29
CA ASN A 171 -23.71 9.28 27.85
C ASN A 171 -23.88 9.76 26.39
N ALA A 172 -22.97 9.39 25.48
CA ALA A 172 -22.92 9.96 24.12
C ALA A 172 -24.25 9.90 23.34
N LYS A 173 -25.03 8.80 23.45
CA LYS A 173 -26.35 8.68 22.80
C LYS A 173 -27.37 9.69 23.35
N PHE A 174 -27.37 9.85 24.67
CA PHE A 174 -28.22 10.84 25.35
C PHE A 174 -27.79 12.26 24.98
N THR A 175 -26.49 12.54 24.89
CA THR A 175 -25.98 13.84 24.46
C THR A 175 -26.47 14.20 23.05
N GLY A 176 -26.44 13.25 22.10
CA GLY A 176 -27.00 13.46 20.76
C GLY A 176 -28.50 13.77 20.81
N PHE A 177 -29.27 12.92 21.51
CA PHE A 177 -30.71 13.14 21.70
C PHE A 177 -31.04 14.49 22.34
N LEU A 178 -30.26 14.90 23.36
CA LEU A 178 -30.44 16.17 24.05
C LEU A 178 -30.26 17.36 23.09
N LEU A 179 -29.20 17.33 22.27
CA LEU A 179 -28.91 18.39 21.31
C LEU A 179 -30.00 18.49 20.23
N ASP A 180 -30.42 17.35 19.68
CA ASP A 180 -31.47 17.31 18.66
C ASP A 180 -32.82 17.80 19.22
N LYS A 181 -33.18 17.33 20.42
CA LYS A 181 -34.43 17.71 21.07
C LYS A 181 -34.43 19.20 21.42
N LEU A 182 -33.35 19.72 22.00
CA LEU A 182 -33.23 21.12 22.35
C LEU A 182 -33.37 22.03 21.11
N PHE A 183 -32.75 21.63 19.99
CA PHE A 183 -32.87 22.34 18.73
C PHE A 183 -34.30 22.34 18.16
N ALA A 184 -35.03 21.23 18.32
CA ALA A 184 -36.38 21.07 17.81
C ALA A 184 -37.44 21.78 18.67
N THR A 185 -37.37 21.68 20.00
CA THR A 185 -38.45 22.14 20.89
C THR A 185 -38.23 23.53 21.47
N ASP A 186 -36.99 23.98 21.68
CA ASP A 186 -36.74 25.24 22.40
C ASP A 186 -35.67 26.13 21.76
N ARG A 187 -35.97 26.58 20.53
CA ARG A 187 -35.12 27.54 19.82
C ARG A 187 -34.95 28.87 20.56
N LYS A 188 -35.99 29.35 21.26
CA LYS A 188 -35.92 30.64 21.96
C LYS A 188 -34.90 30.59 23.09
N TYR A 189 -34.87 29.49 23.85
CA TYR A 189 -33.86 29.29 24.86
C TYR A 189 -32.45 29.13 24.27
N LEU A 190 -32.31 28.39 23.16
CA LEU A 190 -31.04 28.31 22.44
C LEU A 190 -30.54 29.68 21.95
N ASP A 191 -31.42 30.52 21.41
CA ASP A 191 -31.07 31.87 20.97
C ASP A 191 -30.63 32.74 22.14
N LYS A 192 -31.25 32.57 23.32
CA LYS A 192 -30.82 33.24 24.55
C LYS A 192 -29.41 32.80 24.97
N LEU A 193 -29.12 31.50 24.97
CA LEU A 193 -27.80 30.97 25.28
C LEU A 193 -26.73 31.41 24.27
N LEU A 194 -27.09 31.47 22.98
CA LEU A 194 -26.20 32.00 21.94
C LEU A 194 -25.86 33.47 22.21
N LYS A 195 -26.86 34.31 22.50
CA LYS A 195 -26.64 35.72 22.85
C LYS A 195 -25.75 35.89 24.08
N GLU A 196 -25.94 35.07 25.11
CA GLU A 196 -25.10 35.08 26.31
C GLU A 196 -23.65 34.68 25.97
N TYR A 197 -23.45 33.63 25.18
CA TYR A 197 -22.13 33.20 24.73
C TYR A 197 -21.40 34.30 23.95
N PHE A 198 -22.06 34.95 22.99
CA PHE A 198 -21.47 36.07 22.25
C PHE A 198 -21.22 37.29 23.14
N GLY A 199 -22.13 37.60 24.07
CA GLY A 199 -21.93 38.65 25.07
C GLY A 199 -20.71 38.43 25.97
N LEU A 200 -20.39 37.18 26.30
CA LEU A 200 -19.18 36.82 27.05
C LEU A 200 -17.89 36.99 26.22
N SER A 201 -17.96 36.87 24.89
CA SER A 201 -16.80 37.07 24.01
C SER A 201 -16.37 38.54 23.94
N ILE A 202 -17.32 39.48 24.00
CA ILE A 202 -17.05 40.94 23.98
C ILE A 202 -16.36 41.39 25.27
N LYS A 203 -16.80 40.90 26.44
CA LYS A 203 -16.22 41.27 27.74
C LYS A 203 -14.81 40.76 27.98
N LYS A 204 -14.38 39.70 27.30
CA LYS A 204 -13.00 39.17 27.39
C LYS A 204 -11.98 40.04 26.65
N ASN A 205 -12.40 40.73 25.59
CA ASN A 205 -11.52 41.60 24.79
C ASN A 205 -11.35 43.01 25.37
N GLN A 206 -12.10 43.37 26.43
CA GLN A 206 -12.03 44.67 27.10
C GLN A 206 -11.22 44.63 28.42
N ARG A 207 -10.66 43.46 28.78
CA ARG A 207 -9.73 43.30 29.90
C ARG A 207 -8.33 43.05 29.35
N ILE A 208 -7.74 44.08 28.73
CA ILE A 208 -6.31 44.20 28.41
C ILE A 208 -5.87 45.56 28.94
#